data_AF-A0A1A9AKS4-F1
#
_entry.id   AF-A0A1A9AKS4-F1
#
_cell.length_a   1.000
_cell.length_b   1.000
_cell.length_c   1.000
_cell.angle_alpha   90.00
_cell.angle_beta   90.00
_cell.angle_gamma   90.00
#
_symmetry.space_group_name_H-M   'P 1'
#
loop_
_entity.id
_entity.type
_entity.pdbx_description
1 polymer ?
#
loop_
_entity_poly.entity_id
_entity_poly.type
_entity_poly.pdbx_seq_one_letter_code
_entity_poly.pdbx_strand_id
1 'polypeptide(L)'
;MNTIDQGLYELLQKDSIVNGTKLNKFYELLEKHYGVSTSRNCDYLEKYSIKDKSVICELLEVVKNILEKWDDTYAKYEELNPNKTCTYLNYWLYDKLLYKDASPCDIDMFYYLWYKLYIDKSERKYKCSNEKYYGFTKEELDNKKKLFDFLEYYNSIKGKLKEHKDEKKNKYCSYLKVIFELYKEMEQKNDPHTYKDEIELFRSIFFDNKELHFLEEKCPDLCLGLVFSDKYKTLCPFEKMAKGEFEKASLKSCAHLDSINGSGKIGETNENDYNFSNLSTSTVYSELNGDVTSDNYYRICSKLIAYNEKNCGIYNLCNKLVRNLIQLSKMEKKKRTDRCEYITHWIYDNIAKILNINEKNIYDKDALSEFFHVGKGIL
;
A
#
# COMPACT_ATOMS: atom_id res chain seq x y z
N MET A 1 -28.05 -6.17 4.47
CA MET A 1 -27.04 -5.10 4.38
C MET A 1 -25.70 -5.78 4.10
N ASN A 2 -24.86 -5.22 3.23
CA ASN A 2 -23.59 -5.87 2.88
C ASN A 2 -22.54 -5.54 3.93
N THR A 3 -21.92 -6.56 4.51
CA THR A 3 -20.99 -6.42 5.64
C THR A 3 -19.52 -6.33 5.20
N ILE A 4 -19.25 -6.27 3.89
CA ILE A 4 -17.91 -5.98 3.33
C ILE A 4 -17.84 -4.48 3.04
N ASP A 5 -16.66 -3.87 3.13
CA ASP A 5 -16.43 -2.51 2.61
C ASP A 5 -17.15 -2.29 1.27
N GLN A 6 -17.91 -1.19 1.17
CA GLN A 6 -18.79 -0.95 0.04
C GLN A 6 -18.03 -0.83 -1.29
N GLY A 7 -16.90 -0.11 -1.29
CA GLY A 7 -16.08 0.08 -2.48
C GLY A 7 -15.53 -1.25 -3.00
N LEU A 8 -15.06 -2.11 -2.10
CA LEU A 8 -14.64 -3.47 -2.41
C LEU A 8 -15.80 -4.33 -2.90
N TYR A 9 -16.92 -4.35 -2.18
CA TYR A 9 -18.07 -5.19 -2.49
C TYR A 9 -18.58 -4.96 -3.91
N GLU A 10 -18.70 -3.71 -4.33
CA GLU A 10 -19.14 -3.35 -5.69
C GLU A 10 -18.21 -3.91 -6.78
N LEU A 11 -16.90 -3.97 -6.53
CA LEU A 11 -15.93 -4.57 -7.45
C LEU A 11 -16.08 -6.09 -7.48
N LEU A 12 -16.13 -6.72 -6.31
CA LEU A 12 -16.25 -8.16 -6.17
C LEU A 12 -17.56 -8.70 -6.78
N GLN A 13 -18.66 -7.95 -6.63
CA GLN A 13 -19.97 -8.29 -7.16
C GLN A 13 -19.97 -8.30 -8.69
N LYS A 14 -19.37 -7.28 -9.32
CA LYS A 14 -19.26 -7.16 -10.79
C LYS A 14 -18.50 -8.34 -11.42
N ASP A 15 -17.60 -8.96 -10.66
CA ASP A 15 -16.83 -10.11 -11.11
C ASP A 15 -17.28 -11.45 -10.52
N SER A 16 -18.41 -11.45 -9.79
CA SER A 16 -18.97 -12.65 -9.16
C SER A 16 -17.99 -13.39 -8.24
N ILE A 17 -17.10 -12.65 -7.57
CA ILE A 17 -16.10 -13.18 -6.63
C ILE A 17 -16.32 -12.78 -5.18
N VAL A 18 -17.51 -12.28 -4.84
CA VAL A 18 -17.90 -11.97 -3.44
C VAL A 18 -17.70 -13.21 -2.54
N ASN A 19 -18.02 -14.41 -3.04
CA ASN A 19 -17.79 -15.67 -2.32
C ASN A 19 -16.42 -16.29 -2.58
N GLY A 20 -15.46 -15.51 -3.09
CA GLY A 20 -14.09 -15.93 -3.37
C GLY A 20 -13.26 -16.20 -2.11
N THR A 21 -13.75 -15.78 -0.94
CA THR A 21 -13.14 -16.04 0.36
C THR A 21 -14.19 -16.59 1.34
N LYS A 22 -13.72 -17.17 2.45
CA LYS A 22 -14.60 -17.62 3.53
C LYS A 22 -15.17 -16.46 4.36
N LEU A 23 -14.65 -15.23 4.18
CA LEU A 23 -15.05 -14.05 4.94
C LEU A 23 -16.53 -13.71 4.73
N ASN A 24 -16.96 -13.51 3.46
CA ASN A 24 -18.35 -13.16 3.18
C ASN A 24 -19.32 -14.21 3.68
N LYS A 25 -19.01 -15.49 3.44
CA LYS A 25 -19.88 -16.59 3.90
C LYS A 25 -20.02 -16.61 5.42
N PHE A 26 -18.94 -16.33 6.14
CA PHE A 26 -18.99 -16.19 7.59
C PHE A 26 -19.83 -14.99 8.02
N TYR A 27 -19.68 -13.83 7.36
CA TYR A 27 -20.54 -12.67 7.62
C TYR A 27 -22.01 -12.98 7.34
N GLU A 28 -22.35 -13.63 6.22
CA GLU A 28 -23.72 -14.07 5.91
C GLU A 28 -24.28 -15.01 6.98
N LEU A 29 -23.44 -15.90 7.53
CA LEU A 29 -23.82 -16.75 8.66
C LEU A 29 -24.17 -15.91 9.89
N LEU A 30 -23.36 -14.91 10.24
CA LEU A 30 -23.64 -13.98 11.35
C LEU A 30 -24.93 -13.18 11.11
N GLU A 31 -25.15 -12.65 9.91
CA GLU A 31 -26.37 -11.90 9.56
C GLU A 31 -27.65 -12.71 9.75
N LYS A 32 -27.65 -13.99 9.36
CA LYS A 32 -28.82 -14.88 9.53
C LYS A 32 -29.26 -14.98 10.98
N HIS A 33 -28.31 -14.90 11.92
CA HIS A 33 -28.58 -14.99 13.34
C HIS A 33 -28.78 -13.62 14.02
N TYR A 34 -28.44 -12.52 13.35
CA TYR A 34 -28.69 -11.16 13.81
C TYR A 34 -30.19 -10.85 13.97
N GLY A 35 -31.01 -11.25 13.00
CA GLY A 35 -32.44 -10.89 12.93
C GLY A 35 -33.41 -11.70 13.82
N VAL A 36 -32.93 -12.67 14.60
CA VAL A 36 -33.79 -13.66 15.29
C VAL A 36 -34.02 -13.35 16.78
N SER A 37 -33.38 -12.32 17.35
CA SER A 37 -33.53 -11.99 18.79
C SER A 37 -34.87 -11.30 19.08
N THR A 38 -35.79 -12.03 19.71
CA THR A 38 -37.14 -11.56 20.07
C THR A 38 -37.26 -11.06 21.52
N SER A 39 -36.23 -11.22 22.36
CA SER A 39 -36.24 -10.77 23.76
C SER A 39 -35.03 -9.90 24.07
N ARG A 40 -35.24 -8.59 24.17
CA ARG A 40 -34.24 -7.62 24.60
C ARG A 40 -34.41 -7.35 26.10
N ASN A 41 -33.97 -8.26 26.97
CA ASN A 41 -33.85 -7.92 28.38
C ASN A 41 -32.50 -7.24 28.60
N CYS A 42 -32.54 -5.96 28.96
CA CYS A 42 -31.35 -5.13 29.19
C CYS A 42 -31.33 -4.49 30.57
N ASP A 43 -32.02 -5.12 31.53
CA ASP A 43 -32.11 -4.66 32.92
C ASP A 43 -30.71 -4.59 33.56
N TYR A 44 -29.78 -5.45 33.12
CA TYR A 44 -28.38 -5.42 33.54
C TYR A 44 -27.64 -4.13 33.15
N LEU A 45 -28.16 -3.33 32.20
CA LEU A 45 -27.62 -2.03 31.84
C LEU A 45 -28.08 -0.91 32.78
N GLU A 46 -29.07 -1.15 33.66
CA GLU A 46 -29.55 -0.17 34.65
C GLU A 46 -28.47 0.27 35.63
N LYS A 47 -27.51 -0.60 35.92
CA LYS A 47 -26.35 -0.29 36.76
C LYS A 47 -25.34 0.69 36.12
N TYR A 48 -25.55 1.07 34.85
CA TYR A 48 -24.70 2.01 34.13
C TYR A 48 -25.48 3.28 33.75
N SER A 49 -24.83 4.43 33.96
CA SER A 49 -25.37 5.77 33.65
C SER A 49 -25.33 6.08 32.15
N ILE A 50 -26.03 5.28 31.34
CA ILE A 50 -26.10 5.41 29.88
C ILE A 50 -27.44 6.07 29.52
N LYS A 51 -27.42 7.14 28.72
CA LYS A 51 -28.63 7.90 28.34
C LYS A 51 -29.52 7.14 27.36
N ASP A 52 -28.93 6.49 26.35
CA ASP A 52 -29.62 5.63 25.40
C ASP A 52 -28.94 4.26 25.38
N LYS A 53 -29.68 3.23 25.80
CA LYS A 53 -29.16 1.86 25.94
C LYS A 53 -29.47 1.00 24.73
N SER A 54 -30.26 1.50 23.77
CA SER A 54 -30.87 0.69 22.71
C SER A 54 -29.85 0.00 21.81
N VAL A 55 -28.83 0.74 21.35
CA VAL A 55 -27.77 0.22 20.47
C VAL A 55 -26.93 -0.85 21.18
N ILE A 56 -26.43 -0.54 22.37
CA ILE A 56 -25.60 -1.47 23.16
C ILE A 56 -26.39 -2.73 23.51
N CYS A 57 -27.63 -2.56 23.96
CA CYS A 57 -28.55 -3.64 24.30
C CYS A 57 -28.75 -4.60 23.12
N GLU A 58 -29.12 -4.07 21.96
CA GLU A 58 -29.39 -4.87 20.77
C GLU A 58 -28.14 -5.68 20.34
N LEU A 59 -26.99 -5.01 20.25
CA LEU A 59 -25.75 -5.66 19.79
C LEU A 59 -25.23 -6.68 20.81
N LEU A 60 -25.29 -6.40 22.11
CA LEU A 60 -24.85 -7.36 23.12
C LEU A 60 -25.70 -8.62 23.17
N GLU A 61 -27.03 -8.51 23.02
CA GLU A 61 -27.88 -9.70 22.95
C GLU A 61 -27.55 -10.55 21.72
N VAL A 62 -27.26 -9.92 20.58
CA VAL A 62 -26.80 -10.65 19.40
C VAL A 62 -25.46 -11.34 19.67
N VAL A 63 -24.49 -10.64 20.27
CA VAL A 63 -23.21 -11.24 20.64
C VAL A 63 -23.40 -12.40 21.60
N LYS A 64 -24.24 -12.27 22.64
CA LYS A 64 -24.54 -13.37 23.57
C LYS A 64 -25.05 -14.61 22.83
N ASN A 65 -26.00 -14.42 21.91
CA ASN A 65 -26.58 -15.52 21.13
C ASN A 65 -25.55 -16.19 20.20
N ILE A 66 -24.70 -15.41 19.53
CA ILE A 66 -23.59 -15.92 18.71
C ILE A 66 -22.63 -16.72 19.60
N LEU A 67 -22.27 -16.13 20.74
CA LEU A 67 -21.35 -16.69 21.69
C LEU A 67 -21.88 -17.99 22.31
N GLU A 68 -23.17 -18.14 22.57
CA GLU A 68 -23.74 -19.41 23.07
C GLU A 68 -23.56 -20.59 22.12
N LYS A 69 -23.53 -20.32 20.81
CA LYS A 69 -23.32 -21.34 19.77
C LYS A 69 -21.89 -21.33 19.23
N TRP A 70 -20.97 -20.63 19.91
CA TRP A 70 -19.62 -20.36 19.40
C TRP A 70 -18.86 -21.64 19.07
N ASP A 71 -18.70 -22.53 20.05
CA ASP A 71 -17.85 -23.71 19.91
C ASP A 71 -18.35 -24.68 18.84
N ASP A 72 -19.68 -24.85 18.75
CA ASP A 72 -20.32 -25.83 17.87
C ASP A 72 -20.53 -25.30 16.45
N THR A 73 -20.76 -23.99 16.27
CA THR A 73 -21.16 -23.41 14.98
C THR A 73 -20.09 -22.52 14.36
N TYR A 74 -19.48 -21.63 15.15
CA TYR A 74 -18.71 -20.51 14.61
C TYR A 74 -17.21 -20.70 14.69
N ALA A 75 -16.71 -21.23 15.82
CA ALA A 75 -15.28 -21.32 16.11
C ALA A 75 -14.52 -22.07 14.99
N LYS A 76 -15.09 -23.17 14.48
CA LYS A 76 -14.47 -24.00 13.45
C LYS A 76 -15.17 -23.94 12.10
N TYR A 77 -15.85 -22.83 11.80
CA TYR A 77 -16.58 -22.67 10.55
C TYR A 77 -15.70 -22.99 9.33
N GLU A 78 -16.14 -23.93 8.50
CA GLU A 78 -15.39 -24.46 7.34
C GLU A 78 -13.90 -24.75 7.65
N GLU A 79 -13.60 -25.36 8.80
CA GLU A 79 -12.23 -25.73 9.24
C GLU A 79 -11.29 -24.53 9.46
N LEU A 80 -11.81 -23.31 9.54
CA LEU A 80 -11.02 -22.15 9.92
C LEU A 80 -10.50 -22.27 11.36
N ASN A 81 -9.35 -21.66 11.60
CA ASN A 81 -8.82 -21.51 12.95
C ASN A 81 -9.80 -20.67 13.81
N PRO A 82 -10.14 -21.07 15.04
CA PRO A 82 -10.97 -20.29 15.97
C PRO A 82 -10.55 -18.85 16.18
N ASN A 83 -9.25 -18.57 16.14
CA ASN A 83 -8.76 -17.19 16.22
C ASN A 83 -9.18 -16.39 14.99
N LYS A 84 -9.14 -16.99 13.79
CA LYS A 84 -9.51 -16.35 12.52
C LYS A 84 -11.01 -16.04 12.47
N THR A 85 -11.86 -16.98 12.88
CA THR A 85 -13.31 -16.75 12.95
C THR A 85 -13.67 -15.73 14.03
N CYS A 86 -12.95 -15.71 15.15
CA CYS A 86 -13.08 -14.64 16.14
C CYS A 86 -12.64 -13.27 15.59
N THR A 87 -11.56 -13.22 14.82
CA THR A 87 -11.16 -12.00 14.10
C THR A 87 -12.29 -11.53 13.18
N TYR A 88 -12.89 -12.42 12.39
CA TYR A 88 -14.03 -12.06 11.54
C TYR A 88 -15.22 -11.53 12.35
N LEU A 89 -15.55 -12.14 13.49
CA LEU A 89 -16.61 -11.62 14.36
C LEU A 89 -16.32 -10.18 14.82
N ASN A 90 -15.08 -9.87 15.20
CA ASN A 90 -14.70 -8.52 15.61
C ASN A 90 -14.89 -7.49 14.48
N TYR A 91 -14.44 -7.79 13.26
CA TYR A 91 -14.60 -6.90 12.10
C TYR A 91 -16.06 -6.79 11.61
N TRP A 92 -16.85 -7.84 11.78
CA TRP A 92 -18.29 -7.78 11.57
C TRP A 92 -18.97 -6.87 12.59
N LEU A 93 -18.55 -6.88 13.86
CA LEU A 93 -19.09 -5.99 14.88
C LEU A 93 -18.73 -4.52 14.65
N TYR A 94 -17.54 -4.22 14.11
CA TYR A 94 -17.18 -2.86 13.70
C TYR A 94 -18.22 -2.28 12.73
N ASP A 95 -18.62 -3.06 11.72
CA ASP A 95 -19.68 -2.68 10.77
C ASP A 95 -21.02 -2.39 11.47
N LYS A 96 -21.42 -3.24 12.44
CA LYS A 96 -22.69 -3.06 13.15
C LYS A 96 -22.72 -1.85 14.06
N LEU A 97 -21.61 -1.57 14.73
CA LEU A 97 -21.46 -0.36 15.55
C LEU A 97 -21.53 0.90 14.68
N LEU A 98 -20.86 0.89 13.52
CA LEU A 98 -20.89 1.99 12.56
C LEU A 98 -22.29 2.19 11.95
N TYR A 99 -22.96 1.12 11.53
CA TYR A 99 -24.31 1.18 10.95
C TYR A 99 -25.35 1.78 11.91
N LYS A 100 -25.24 1.43 13.20
CA LYS A 100 -26.13 1.94 14.25
C LYS A 100 -25.74 3.36 14.71
N ASP A 101 -24.74 3.97 14.08
CA ASP A 101 -24.18 5.27 14.43
C ASP A 101 -23.73 5.38 15.90
N ALA A 102 -23.29 4.26 16.50
CA ALA A 102 -22.96 4.13 17.92
C ALA A 102 -21.95 5.21 18.36
N SER A 103 -22.25 5.98 19.40
CA SER A 103 -21.31 7.00 19.89
C SER A 103 -20.01 6.36 20.40
N PRO A 104 -18.90 7.11 20.53
CA PRO A 104 -17.66 6.57 21.13
C PRO A 104 -17.90 5.93 22.51
N CYS A 105 -18.76 6.53 23.34
CA CYS A 105 -19.15 5.96 24.63
C CYS A 105 -19.91 4.64 24.49
N ASP A 106 -20.74 4.49 23.46
CA ASP A 106 -21.48 3.25 23.20
C ASP A 106 -20.54 2.13 22.76
N ILE A 107 -19.56 2.46 21.91
CA ILE A 107 -18.52 1.52 21.45
C ILE A 107 -17.68 1.03 22.65
N ASP A 108 -17.18 1.96 23.47
CA ASP A 108 -16.42 1.63 24.69
C ASP A 108 -17.21 0.73 25.63
N MET A 109 -18.47 1.11 25.90
CA MET A 109 -19.34 0.37 26.79
C MET A 109 -19.66 -1.02 26.24
N PHE A 110 -19.94 -1.14 24.95
CA PHE A 110 -20.19 -2.42 24.29
C PHE A 110 -19.00 -3.37 24.47
N TYR A 111 -17.79 -2.91 24.18
CA TYR A 111 -16.59 -3.73 24.27
C TYR A 111 -16.22 -4.08 25.72
N TYR A 112 -16.45 -3.18 26.67
CA TYR A 112 -16.32 -3.48 28.09
C TYR A 112 -17.28 -4.60 28.54
N LEU A 113 -18.54 -4.52 28.10
CA LEU A 113 -19.55 -5.50 28.47
C LEU A 113 -19.33 -6.86 27.78
N TRP A 114 -18.89 -6.86 26.52
CA TRP A 114 -18.48 -8.09 25.85
C TRP A 114 -17.31 -8.75 26.60
N TYR A 115 -16.30 -7.98 27.00
CA TYR A 115 -15.20 -8.52 27.80
C TYR A 115 -15.67 -9.15 29.12
N LYS A 116 -16.67 -8.55 29.80
CA LYS A 116 -17.29 -9.17 30.98
C LYS A 116 -18.00 -10.48 30.67
N LEU A 117 -18.80 -10.54 29.60
CA LEU A 117 -19.46 -11.77 29.17
C LEU A 117 -18.47 -12.90 28.88
N TYR A 118 -17.29 -12.53 28.38
CA TYR A 118 -16.19 -13.45 28.17
C TYR A 118 -15.61 -13.99 29.49
N ILE A 119 -15.34 -13.12 30.47
CA ILE A 119 -14.82 -13.54 31.79
C ILE A 119 -15.83 -14.43 32.53
N ASP A 120 -17.12 -14.08 32.49
CA ASP A 120 -18.16 -14.75 33.28
C ASP A 120 -18.48 -16.18 32.77
N LYS A 121 -18.14 -16.53 31.53
CA LYS A 121 -18.40 -17.86 30.92
C LYS A 121 -17.09 -18.65 30.72
N SER A 122 -16.48 -19.12 31.81
CA SER A 122 -15.17 -19.81 31.83
C SER A 122 -15.14 -21.24 31.27
N GLU A 123 -16.25 -21.79 30.79
CA GLU A 123 -16.35 -23.21 30.35
C GLU A 123 -16.26 -23.43 28.84
N ARG A 124 -15.99 -22.39 28.04
CA ARG A 124 -15.91 -22.51 26.57
C ARG A 124 -14.62 -23.17 26.11
N LYS A 125 -14.73 -24.05 25.12
CA LYS A 125 -13.59 -24.72 24.48
C LYS A 125 -12.76 -23.76 23.65
N TYR A 126 -13.40 -22.87 22.89
CA TYR A 126 -12.73 -21.86 22.07
C TYR A 126 -13.02 -20.46 22.59
N LYS A 127 -11.94 -19.75 22.93
CA LYS A 127 -12.03 -18.38 23.42
C LYS A 127 -12.23 -17.42 22.24
N CYS A 128 -13.19 -16.52 22.38
CA CYS A 128 -13.34 -15.38 21.49
C CYS A 128 -13.69 -14.13 22.29
N SER A 129 -12.78 -13.18 22.26
CA SER A 129 -12.82 -11.94 23.03
C SER A 129 -12.28 -10.78 22.17
N ASN A 130 -12.51 -9.58 22.66
CA ASN A 130 -12.04 -8.32 22.11
C ASN A 130 -10.75 -7.84 22.80
N GLU A 131 -9.84 -8.73 23.17
CA GLU A 131 -8.64 -8.43 23.99
C GLU A 131 -7.75 -7.30 23.43
N LYS A 132 -7.95 -6.92 22.16
CA LYS A 132 -7.23 -5.85 21.46
C LYS A 132 -8.04 -4.58 21.23
N TYR A 133 -9.14 -4.37 21.98
CA TYR A 133 -9.87 -3.10 21.94
C TYR A 133 -9.21 -2.07 22.86
N TYR A 134 -8.83 -0.91 22.30
CA TYR A 134 -8.11 0.15 23.01
C TYR A 134 -8.82 1.52 22.96
N GLY A 135 -10.15 1.53 22.78
CA GLY A 135 -10.91 2.79 22.70
C GLY A 135 -10.89 3.42 21.30
N PHE A 136 -11.27 2.64 20.28
CA PHE A 136 -11.18 3.07 18.89
C PHE A 136 -12.33 4.03 18.50
N THR A 137 -11.98 5.06 17.76
CA THR A 137 -12.92 5.97 17.10
C THR A 137 -13.65 5.29 15.94
N LYS A 138 -14.76 5.88 15.50
CA LYS A 138 -15.51 5.42 14.31
C LYS A 138 -14.62 5.35 13.07
N GLU A 139 -13.78 6.37 12.85
CA GLU A 139 -12.84 6.41 11.71
C GLU A 139 -11.83 5.25 11.79
N GLU A 140 -11.30 4.96 12.98
CA GLU A 140 -10.36 3.86 13.17
C GLU A 140 -11.02 2.49 12.92
N LEU A 141 -12.24 2.27 13.39
CA LEU A 141 -12.98 1.03 13.11
C LEU A 141 -13.23 0.83 11.62
N ASP A 142 -13.63 1.88 10.91
CA ASP A 142 -13.86 1.86 9.46
C ASP A 142 -12.56 1.58 8.69
N ASN A 143 -11.48 2.28 9.01
CA ASN A 143 -10.16 2.09 8.39
C ASN A 143 -9.60 0.68 8.61
N LYS A 144 -9.70 0.17 9.85
CA LYS A 144 -9.32 -1.21 10.19
C LYS A 144 -10.06 -2.20 9.30
N LYS A 145 -11.37 -2.06 9.23
CA LYS A 145 -12.23 -2.95 8.46
C LYS A 145 -11.92 -2.91 6.97
N LYS A 146 -11.80 -1.72 6.39
CA LYS A 146 -11.45 -1.52 4.97
C LYS A 146 -10.16 -2.23 4.60
N LEU A 147 -9.10 -2.02 5.39
CA LEU A 147 -7.81 -2.65 5.14
C LEU A 147 -7.89 -4.18 5.32
N PHE A 148 -8.53 -4.65 6.39
CA PHE A 148 -8.69 -6.08 6.65
C PHE A 148 -9.48 -6.81 5.56
N ASP A 149 -10.66 -6.31 5.19
CA ASP A 149 -11.50 -6.92 4.16
C ASP A 149 -10.72 -6.99 2.83
N PHE A 150 -9.97 -5.93 2.46
CA PHE A 150 -9.09 -5.98 1.29
C PHE A 150 -8.05 -7.11 1.37
N LEU A 151 -7.36 -7.22 2.51
CA LEU A 151 -6.28 -8.21 2.68
C LEU A 151 -6.80 -9.65 2.57
N GLU A 152 -8.01 -9.92 3.07
CA GLU A 152 -8.66 -11.22 2.88
C GLU A 152 -8.98 -11.50 1.41
N TYR A 153 -9.42 -10.49 0.65
CA TYR A 153 -9.78 -10.62 -0.76
C TYR A 153 -8.61 -10.48 -1.73
N TYR A 154 -7.41 -10.10 -1.26
CA TYR A 154 -6.28 -9.78 -2.13
C TYR A 154 -5.98 -10.89 -3.13
N ASN A 155 -5.99 -12.16 -2.71
CA ASN A 155 -5.73 -13.29 -3.60
C ASN A 155 -6.79 -13.43 -4.71
N SER A 156 -8.06 -13.17 -4.41
CA SER A 156 -9.14 -13.19 -5.39
C SER A 156 -9.01 -12.02 -6.38
N ILE A 157 -8.69 -10.83 -5.88
CA ILE A 157 -8.43 -9.62 -6.68
C ILE A 157 -7.23 -9.85 -7.60
N LYS A 158 -6.14 -10.41 -7.07
CA LYS A 158 -4.94 -10.78 -7.82
C LYS A 158 -5.25 -11.74 -8.96
N GLY A 159 -6.15 -12.70 -8.74
CA GLY A 159 -6.67 -13.58 -9.80
C GLY A 159 -7.32 -12.79 -10.95
N LYS A 160 -8.13 -11.78 -10.63
CA LYS A 160 -8.80 -10.92 -11.62
C LYS A 160 -7.85 -9.98 -12.35
N LEU A 161 -6.83 -9.46 -11.68
CA LEU A 161 -5.80 -8.62 -12.32
C LEU A 161 -4.95 -9.36 -13.35
N LYS A 162 -4.94 -10.70 -13.33
CA LYS A 162 -4.28 -11.52 -14.36
C LYS A 162 -5.12 -11.65 -15.65
N GLU A 163 -6.42 -11.37 -15.60
CA GLU A 163 -7.30 -11.45 -16.77
C GLU A 163 -7.09 -10.24 -17.70
N HIS A 164 -7.04 -10.44 -19.02
CA HIS A 164 -6.71 -9.40 -20.03
C HIS A 164 -7.82 -8.37 -20.32
N LYS A 165 -8.67 -7.99 -19.35
CA LYS A 165 -9.77 -7.03 -19.56
C LYS A 165 -9.41 -5.63 -19.05
N ASP A 166 -9.04 -4.75 -19.98
CA ASP A 166 -8.48 -3.42 -19.67
C ASP A 166 -9.42 -2.49 -18.88
N GLU A 167 -10.74 -2.51 -19.13
CA GLU A 167 -11.66 -1.61 -18.41
C GLU A 167 -11.85 -2.00 -16.92
N LYS A 168 -11.74 -3.29 -16.60
CA LYS A 168 -11.86 -3.82 -15.23
C LYS A 168 -10.59 -3.59 -14.43
N LYS A 169 -9.44 -3.72 -15.10
CA LYS A 169 -8.11 -3.43 -14.56
C LYS A 169 -8.06 -2.03 -13.95
N ASN A 170 -8.61 -1.02 -14.65
CA ASN A 170 -8.63 0.36 -14.18
C ASN A 170 -9.37 0.56 -12.85
N LYS A 171 -10.49 -0.15 -12.63
CA LYS A 171 -11.27 -0.05 -11.39
C LYS A 171 -10.56 -0.67 -10.19
N TYR A 172 -9.95 -1.85 -10.36
CA TYR A 172 -9.13 -2.45 -9.31
C TYR A 172 -7.88 -1.63 -9.02
N CYS A 173 -7.21 -1.10 -10.04
CA CYS A 173 -6.05 -0.22 -9.83
C CYS A 173 -6.43 1.05 -9.04
N SER A 174 -7.61 1.63 -9.33
CA SER A 174 -8.12 2.78 -8.58
C SER A 174 -8.37 2.44 -7.11
N TYR A 175 -8.96 1.27 -6.83
CA TYR A 175 -9.20 0.81 -5.46
C TYR A 175 -7.90 0.46 -4.72
N LEU A 176 -6.95 -0.20 -5.40
CA LEU A 176 -5.62 -0.46 -4.85
C LEU A 176 -4.93 0.84 -4.42
N LYS A 177 -5.03 1.90 -5.22
CA LYS A 177 -4.50 3.21 -4.84
C LYS A 177 -5.06 3.69 -3.50
N VAL A 178 -6.38 3.68 -3.35
CA VAL A 178 -7.07 4.09 -2.12
C VAL A 178 -6.60 3.26 -0.92
N ILE A 179 -6.45 1.95 -1.08
CA ILE A 179 -6.01 1.07 0.01
C ILE A 179 -4.55 1.30 0.41
N PHE A 180 -3.66 1.51 -0.56
CA PHE A 180 -2.26 1.78 -0.27
C PHE A 180 -2.05 3.18 0.33
N GLU A 181 -2.88 4.16 -0.05
CA GLU A 181 -2.94 5.47 0.62
C GLU A 181 -3.44 5.33 2.05
N LEU A 182 -4.51 4.57 2.27
CA LEU A 182 -5.04 4.26 3.60
C LEU A 182 -3.97 3.60 4.49
N TYR A 183 -3.21 2.63 3.94
CA TYR A 183 -2.09 2.02 4.66
C TYR A 183 -1.05 3.06 5.11
N LYS A 184 -0.65 4.01 4.23
CA LYS A 184 0.29 5.08 4.59
C LYS A 184 -0.24 5.97 5.71
N GLU A 185 -1.53 6.30 5.66
CA GLU A 185 -2.18 7.11 6.70
C GLU A 185 -2.23 6.37 8.04
N MET A 186 -2.61 5.09 8.01
CA MET A 186 -2.63 4.22 9.19
C MET A 186 -1.23 4.10 9.79
N GLU A 187 -0.19 3.84 8.97
CA GLU A 187 1.21 3.73 9.41
C GLU A 187 1.71 5.01 10.10
N GLN A 188 1.33 6.19 9.60
CA GLN A 188 1.72 7.47 10.18
C GLN A 188 0.99 7.82 11.46
N LYS A 189 -0.32 7.52 11.52
CA LYS A 189 -1.16 7.75 12.71
C LYS A 189 -0.97 6.67 13.77
N ASN A 190 -0.25 5.58 13.47
CA ASN A 190 -0.19 4.40 14.31
C ASN A 190 0.49 4.69 15.66
N ASP A 191 -0.29 4.88 16.71
CA ASP A 191 0.14 4.47 18.05
C ASP A 191 0.31 2.93 18.06
N PRO A 192 1.32 2.35 18.73
CA PRO A 192 1.62 0.92 18.78
C PRO A 192 0.45 -0.06 18.95
N HIS A 193 -0.72 0.39 19.42
CA HIS A 193 -1.89 -0.46 19.66
C HIS A 193 -3.00 -0.31 18.61
N THR A 194 -3.03 0.81 17.86
CA THR A 194 -4.21 1.14 17.05
C THR A 194 -4.30 0.30 15.79
N TYR A 195 -3.32 0.30 14.89
CA TYR A 195 -3.40 -0.41 13.61
C TYR A 195 -2.39 -1.55 13.45
N LYS A 196 -1.83 -2.03 14.58
CA LYS A 196 -0.71 -2.97 14.59
C LYS A 196 -0.99 -4.24 13.78
N ASP A 197 -2.11 -4.92 14.06
CA ASP A 197 -2.45 -6.19 13.43
C ASP A 197 -2.64 -6.01 11.91
N GLU A 198 -3.32 -4.94 11.49
CA GLU A 198 -3.59 -4.66 10.10
C GLU A 198 -2.32 -4.29 9.33
N ILE A 199 -1.43 -3.50 9.93
CA ILE A 199 -0.13 -3.14 9.36
C ILE A 199 0.79 -4.37 9.25
N GLU A 200 0.83 -5.22 10.27
CA GLU A 200 1.62 -6.46 10.25
C GLU A 200 1.10 -7.42 9.18
N LEU A 201 -0.22 -7.57 9.04
CA LEU A 201 -0.81 -8.39 7.99
C LEU A 201 -0.49 -7.82 6.60
N PHE A 202 -0.64 -6.52 6.40
CA PHE A 202 -0.29 -5.85 5.14
C PHE A 202 1.17 -6.08 4.77
N ARG A 203 2.11 -5.83 5.69
CA ARG A 203 3.54 -6.05 5.47
C ARG A 203 3.84 -7.51 5.17
N SER A 204 3.21 -8.47 5.84
CA SER A 204 3.45 -9.89 5.57
C SER A 204 3.08 -10.31 4.14
N ILE A 205 2.13 -9.62 3.49
CA ILE A 205 1.76 -9.85 2.09
C ILE A 205 2.68 -9.09 1.12
N PHE A 206 2.98 -7.81 1.39
CA PHE A 206 3.59 -6.92 0.39
C PHE A 206 5.09 -6.67 0.56
N PHE A 207 5.72 -7.00 1.70
CA PHE A 207 7.10 -6.62 1.99
C PHE A 207 8.17 -7.36 1.17
N ASP A 208 7.91 -8.59 0.68
CA ASP A 208 8.87 -9.35 -0.16
C ASP A 208 9.04 -8.78 -1.59
N ASN A 209 8.54 -7.58 -1.87
CA ASN A 209 8.55 -6.88 -3.17
C ASN A 209 7.93 -7.62 -4.37
N LYS A 210 7.75 -8.94 -4.35
CA LYS A 210 7.16 -9.75 -5.44
C LYS A 210 5.71 -9.36 -5.70
N GLU A 211 4.92 -9.21 -4.65
CA GLU A 211 3.52 -8.80 -4.76
C GLU A 211 3.41 -7.35 -5.25
N LEU A 212 4.25 -6.46 -4.71
CA LEU A 212 4.32 -5.07 -5.20
C LEU A 212 4.70 -5.01 -6.68
N HIS A 213 5.68 -5.80 -7.10
CA HIS A 213 6.10 -5.88 -8.51
C HIS A 213 4.95 -6.31 -9.42
N PHE A 214 4.24 -7.37 -9.03
CA PHE A 214 3.07 -7.83 -9.77
C PHE A 214 2.03 -6.70 -9.90
N LEU A 215 1.76 -5.99 -8.81
CA LEU A 215 0.82 -4.88 -8.82
C LEU A 215 1.31 -3.70 -9.65
N GLU A 216 2.60 -3.36 -9.65
CA GLU A 216 3.15 -2.30 -10.51
C GLU A 216 3.05 -2.65 -12.00
N GLU A 217 3.25 -3.92 -12.37
CA GLU A 217 3.10 -4.38 -13.75
C GLU A 217 1.64 -4.32 -14.21
N LYS A 218 0.70 -4.71 -13.33
CA LYS A 218 -0.73 -4.68 -13.64
C LYS A 218 -1.39 -3.32 -13.40
N CYS A 219 -0.81 -2.46 -12.60
CA CYS A 219 -1.32 -1.15 -12.26
C CYS A 219 -0.15 -0.18 -12.24
N PRO A 220 0.31 0.27 -13.44
CA PRO A 220 1.37 1.25 -13.50
C PRO A 220 0.96 2.55 -12.81
N ASP A 221 1.97 3.32 -12.41
CA ASP A 221 1.82 4.68 -11.87
C ASP A 221 1.12 4.79 -10.50
N LEU A 222 1.01 3.71 -9.73
CA LEU A 222 0.50 3.73 -8.34
C LEU A 222 1.56 4.11 -7.27
N CYS A 223 2.81 4.37 -7.67
CA CYS A 223 3.93 4.67 -6.75
C CYS A 223 4.19 3.60 -5.66
N LEU A 224 3.86 2.33 -5.93
CA LEU A 224 3.92 1.27 -4.91
C LEU A 224 5.34 1.04 -4.37
N GLY A 225 6.38 1.25 -5.18
CA GLY A 225 7.77 1.21 -4.72
C GLY A 225 8.12 2.19 -3.59
N LEU A 226 7.29 3.20 -3.31
CA LEU A 226 7.49 4.16 -2.22
C LEU A 226 6.65 3.84 -0.96
N VAL A 227 5.82 2.79 -0.99
CA VAL A 227 4.85 2.51 0.09
C VAL A 227 5.52 2.34 1.46
N PHE A 228 6.66 1.67 1.53
CA PHE A 228 7.36 1.43 2.80
C PHE A 228 8.42 2.49 3.14
N SER A 229 8.51 3.57 2.37
CA SER A 229 9.40 4.68 2.70
C SER A 229 8.87 5.46 3.89
N ASP A 230 9.70 5.59 4.93
CA ASP A 230 9.45 6.43 6.10
C ASP A 230 9.62 7.93 5.80
N LYS A 231 10.35 8.26 4.74
CA LYS A 231 10.60 9.63 4.28
C LYS A 231 9.33 10.33 3.78
N TYR A 232 8.38 9.58 3.22
CA TYR A 232 7.22 10.14 2.53
C TYR A 232 5.91 9.90 3.27
N LYS A 233 5.17 10.99 3.52
CA LYS A 233 3.84 10.97 4.16
C LYS A 233 2.70 10.54 3.23
N THR A 234 2.93 10.42 1.94
CA THR A 234 1.88 10.06 0.97
C THR A 234 2.44 8.99 0.06
N LEU A 235 1.57 8.11 -0.45
CA LEU A 235 1.96 7.05 -1.38
C LEU A 235 2.66 7.63 -2.63
N CYS A 236 2.08 8.70 -3.20
CA CYS A 236 2.61 9.41 -4.36
C CYS A 236 2.99 10.87 -4.01
N PRO A 237 4.14 11.13 -3.39
CA PRO A 237 4.54 12.47 -2.93
C PRO A 237 4.72 13.49 -4.06
N PHE A 238 4.85 13.02 -5.30
CA PHE A 238 5.06 13.86 -6.48
C PHE A 238 3.79 14.09 -7.32
N GLU A 239 2.64 13.49 -6.97
CA GLU A 239 1.39 13.67 -7.73
C GLU A 239 0.83 15.10 -7.64
N LYS A 240 0.91 15.71 -6.44
CA LYS A 240 0.44 17.09 -6.19
C LYS A 240 1.32 18.16 -6.84
N MET A 241 2.45 17.79 -7.45
CA MET A 241 3.34 18.72 -8.14
C MET A 241 2.92 19.02 -9.60
N ALA A 242 1.83 18.42 -10.13
CA ALA A 242 1.36 18.65 -11.50
C ALA A 242 0.36 19.82 -11.58
N LYS A 243 0.31 20.70 -12.59
CA LYS A 243 0.78 20.65 -13.99
C LYS A 243 1.33 22.03 -14.36
N GLY A 244 2.63 22.15 -14.61
CA GLY A 244 3.17 23.33 -15.29
C GLY A 244 3.21 23.09 -16.79
N GLU A 245 2.53 23.92 -17.59
CA GLU A 245 2.70 23.98 -19.06
C GLU A 245 4.19 24.14 -19.49
N PHE A 246 5.07 24.45 -18.54
CA PHE A 246 6.53 24.42 -18.64
C PHE A 246 7.13 23.07 -19.10
N GLU A 247 6.52 21.91 -18.77
CA GLU A 247 7.10 20.58 -19.02
C GLU A 247 7.46 20.31 -20.49
N LYS A 248 6.67 20.80 -21.45
CA LYS A 248 6.91 20.54 -22.89
C LYS A 248 7.71 21.62 -23.61
N ALA A 249 7.90 22.81 -23.02
CA ALA A 249 8.58 23.92 -23.68
C ALA A 249 10.11 23.87 -23.44
N SER A 250 10.54 23.65 -22.20
CA SER A 250 11.96 23.58 -21.81
C SER A 250 12.64 22.26 -22.22
N LEU A 251 11.89 21.17 -22.39
CA LEU A 251 12.42 19.93 -22.98
C LEU A 251 12.63 20.05 -24.50
N LYS A 252 11.83 20.87 -25.20
CA LYS A 252 11.97 21.08 -26.65
C LYS A 252 13.20 21.91 -27.02
N SER A 253 13.68 22.81 -26.16
CA SER A 253 14.87 23.61 -26.43
C SER A 253 16.13 22.75 -26.60
N CYS A 254 16.21 21.62 -25.90
CA CYS A 254 17.31 20.66 -26.01
C CYS A 254 17.19 19.69 -27.20
N ALA A 255 16.01 19.55 -27.84
CA ALA A 255 15.81 18.62 -28.96
C ALA A 255 16.61 18.98 -30.23
N HIS A 256 17.15 20.20 -30.30
CA HIS A 256 18.04 20.64 -31.39
C HIS A 256 19.53 20.37 -31.12
N LEU A 257 19.93 20.06 -29.88
CA LEU A 257 21.32 19.81 -29.49
C LEU A 257 21.74 18.35 -29.62
N ASP A 258 20.80 17.42 -29.80
CA ASP A 258 21.06 15.99 -30.09
C ASP A 258 21.85 15.79 -31.42
N SER A 259 22.04 16.87 -32.20
CA SER A 259 22.85 16.89 -33.42
C SER A 259 24.28 17.40 -33.24
N ILE A 260 24.65 17.91 -32.06
CA ILE A 260 26.04 18.25 -31.76
C ILE A 260 26.68 17.03 -31.10
N ASN A 261 27.23 16.16 -31.95
CA ASN A 261 28.43 15.39 -31.61
C ASN A 261 29.49 16.38 -31.14
N GLY A 262 29.44 16.75 -29.87
CA GLY A 262 30.46 17.55 -29.21
C GLY A 262 31.71 16.70 -29.20
N SER A 263 32.68 17.09 -30.02
CA SER A 263 34.04 16.56 -30.08
C SER A 263 34.81 16.85 -28.78
N GLY A 264 34.29 16.42 -27.63
CA GLY A 264 35.14 16.04 -26.51
C GLY A 264 35.82 14.76 -26.94
N LYS A 265 37.16 14.74 -26.95
CA LYS A 265 37.94 13.54 -27.23
C LYS A 265 37.26 12.38 -26.50
N ILE A 266 36.93 11.33 -27.25
CA ILE A 266 36.79 9.99 -26.68
C ILE A 266 38.16 9.73 -26.04
N GLY A 267 38.32 10.09 -24.77
CA GLY A 267 39.25 9.39 -23.93
C GLY A 267 38.75 7.96 -24.01
N GLU A 268 39.58 7.08 -24.57
CA GLU A 268 39.31 5.66 -24.66
C GLU A 268 38.66 5.24 -23.35
N THR A 269 37.36 4.97 -23.40
CA THR A 269 36.71 4.28 -22.31
C THR A 269 37.50 2.99 -22.21
N ASN A 270 38.21 2.80 -21.11
CA ASN A 270 38.70 1.49 -20.72
C ASN A 270 37.45 0.62 -20.45
N GLU A 271 36.72 0.25 -21.50
CA GLU A 271 35.56 -0.66 -21.49
C GLU A 271 35.96 -2.05 -20.99
N ASN A 272 37.26 -2.29 -20.81
CA ASN A 272 37.85 -3.59 -20.52
C ASN A 272 38.22 -3.83 -19.05
N ASP A 273 37.99 -2.88 -18.12
CA ASP A 273 38.57 -2.99 -16.76
C ASP A 273 37.58 -3.32 -15.63
N TYR A 274 36.29 -3.47 -15.92
CA TYR A 274 35.26 -3.72 -14.90
C TYR A 274 34.64 -5.12 -15.05
N ASN A 275 35.27 -6.11 -14.42
CA ASN A 275 34.84 -7.50 -14.46
C ASN A 275 34.14 -7.88 -13.13
N PHE A 276 32.97 -7.28 -12.86
CA PHE A 276 32.26 -7.47 -11.58
C PHE A 276 31.23 -8.62 -11.57
N SER A 277 30.96 -9.28 -12.70
CA SER A 277 30.28 -10.60 -12.76
C SER A 277 30.18 -11.08 -14.21
N ASN A 278 29.71 -12.31 -14.44
CA ASN A 278 29.57 -13.00 -15.75
C ASN A 278 28.66 -12.30 -16.81
N LEU A 279 28.43 -10.99 -16.74
CA LEU A 279 27.80 -10.17 -17.79
C LEU A 279 28.83 -9.23 -18.40
N SER A 280 28.84 -9.09 -19.73
CA SER A 280 29.64 -8.05 -20.37
C SER A 280 29.16 -6.65 -19.93
N THR A 281 30.09 -5.80 -19.52
CA THR A 281 29.88 -4.38 -19.17
C THR A 281 28.99 -3.65 -20.18
N SER A 282 29.16 -3.96 -21.48
CA SER A 282 28.35 -3.41 -22.58
C SER A 282 26.86 -3.75 -22.47
N THR A 283 26.49 -4.94 -21.99
CA THR A 283 25.10 -5.36 -21.78
C THR A 283 24.47 -4.63 -20.59
N VAL A 284 25.24 -4.45 -19.51
CA VAL A 284 24.75 -3.71 -18.34
C VAL A 284 24.52 -2.25 -18.70
N TYR A 285 25.47 -1.61 -19.39
CA TYR A 285 25.33 -0.21 -19.81
C TYR A 285 24.21 -0.01 -20.82
N SER A 286 23.97 -0.94 -21.76
CA SER A 286 22.84 -0.84 -22.69
C SER A 286 21.50 -0.94 -21.96
N GLU A 287 21.37 -1.82 -20.97
CA GLU A 287 20.20 -1.87 -20.10
C GLU A 287 20.01 -0.55 -19.36
N LEU A 288 21.05 -0.03 -18.69
CA LEU A 288 20.99 1.23 -17.93
C LEU A 288 20.62 2.44 -18.80
N ASN A 289 21.03 2.44 -20.07
CA ASN A 289 20.74 3.48 -21.04
C ASN A 289 19.37 3.36 -21.71
N GLY A 290 18.65 2.24 -21.52
CA GLY A 290 17.36 2.01 -22.16
C GLY A 290 16.33 3.09 -21.85
N ASP A 291 15.40 3.29 -22.78
CA ASP A 291 14.39 4.35 -22.68
C ASP A 291 13.41 4.14 -21.53
N VAL A 292 12.80 5.25 -21.11
CA VAL A 292 11.89 5.32 -19.96
C VAL A 292 10.47 5.52 -20.46
N THR A 293 9.61 4.52 -20.24
CA THR A 293 8.24 4.49 -20.77
C THR A 293 7.13 4.81 -19.76
N SER A 294 7.45 5.01 -18.46
CA SER A 294 6.45 5.31 -17.41
C SER A 294 6.48 6.78 -16.99
N ASP A 295 5.30 7.40 -17.01
CA ASP A 295 5.03 8.81 -16.68
C ASP A 295 5.34 9.17 -15.21
N ASN A 296 5.39 8.19 -14.30
CA ASN A 296 5.63 8.47 -12.89
C ASN A 296 7.09 8.84 -12.59
N TYR A 297 8.05 8.29 -13.35
CA TYR A 297 9.47 8.66 -13.22
C TYR A 297 9.69 10.15 -13.54
N TYR A 298 8.97 10.65 -14.56
CA TYR A 298 9.02 12.03 -15.02
C TYR A 298 8.69 13.05 -13.91
N ARG A 299 7.83 12.67 -12.96
CA ARG A 299 7.44 13.56 -11.85
C ARG A 299 8.48 13.64 -10.74
N ILE A 300 9.16 12.53 -10.45
CA ILE A 300 10.23 12.47 -9.43
C ILE A 300 11.36 13.44 -9.81
N CYS A 301 11.67 13.52 -11.11
CA CYS A 301 12.73 14.38 -11.66
C CYS A 301 12.26 15.80 -12.00
N SER A 302 11.01 16.17 -11.70
CA SER A 302 10.42 17.46 -12.11
C SER A 302 11.23 18.69 -11.71
N LYS A 303 11.90 18.66 -10.55
CA LYS A 303 12.77 19.76 -10.11
C LYS A 303 13.98 19.99 -11.02
N LEU A 304 14.43 18.96 -11.75
CA LEU A 304 15.52 19.07 -12.71
C LEU A 304 15.12 19.72 -14.03
N ILE A 305 13.82 19.93 -14.28
CA ILE A 305 13.34 20.61 -15.49
C ILE A 305 13.93 22.02 -15.59
N ALA A 306 14.01 22.75 -14.47
CA ALA A 306 14.58 24.10 -14.43
C ALA A 306 16.08 24.14 -14.80
N TYR A 307 16.81 23.05 -14.58
CA TYR A 307 18.23 22.94 -14.89
C TYR A 307 18.49 22.39 -16.30
N ASN A 308 17.45 21.85 -16.96
CA ASN A 308 17.61 21.15 -18.23
C ASN A 308 17.96 22.09 -19.39
N GLU A 309 17.55 23.35 -19.36
CA GLU A 309 17.91 24.34 -20.40
C GLU A 309 19.42 24.57 -20.48
N LYS A 310 20.10 24.58 -19.33
CA LYS A 310 21.55 24.80 -19.23
C LYS A 310 22.34 23.48 -19.27
N ASN A 311 21.72 22.40 -18.80
CA ASN A 311 22.33 21.07 -18.66
C ASN A 311 21.47 20.04 -19.41
N CYS A 312 21.43 20.17 -20.75
CA CYS A 312 20.57 19.34 -21.59
C CYS A 312 20.78 17.85 -21.32
N GLY A 313 19.68 17.17 -21.00
CA GLY A 313 19.67 15.73 -20.72
C GLY A 313 19.70 15.38 -19.24
N ILE A 314 19.94 16.34 -18.32
CA ILE A 314 19.97 16.06 -16.87
C ILE A 314 18.65 15.48 -16.35
N TYR A 315 17.53 15.98 -16.89
CA TYR A 315 16.21 15.49 -16.57
C TYR A 315 16.00 14.05 -17.06
N ASN A 316 16.39 13.76 -18.31
CA ASN A 316 16.30 12.42 -18.89
C ASN A 316 17.21 11.41 -18.17
N LEU A 317 18.42 11.83 -17.78
CA LEU A 317 19.32 11.03 -16.98
C LEU A 317 18.71 10.69 -15.63
N CYS A 318 18.06 11.64 -14.98
CA CYS A 318 17.37 11.40 -13.72
C CYS A 318 16.28 10.35 -13.88
N ASN A 319 15.45 10.46 -14.93
CA ASN A 319 14.40 9.47 -15.20
C ASN A 319 14.97 8.05 -15.37
N LYS A 320 16.09 7.93 -16.11
CA LYS A 320 16.80 6.66 -16.26
C LYS A 320 17.35 6.16 -14.93
N LEU A 321 17.93 7.03 -14.12
CA LEU A 321 18.42 6.70 -12.79
C LEU A 321 17.30 6.18 -11.88
N VAL A 322 16.16 6.88 -11.81
CA VAL A 322 15.02 6.44 -11.00
C VAL A 322 14.55 5.05 -11.41
N ARG A 323 14.37 4.82 -12.71
CA ARG A 323 14.02 3.51 -13.26
C ARG A 323 15.06 2.44 -12.86
N ASN A 324 16.35 2.75 -12.97
CA ASN A 324 17.44 1.84 -12.64
C ASN A 324 17.48 1.50 -11.14
N LEU A 325 17.26 2.47 -10.25
CA LEU A 325 17.19 2.24 -8.80
C LEU A 325 15.97 1.39 -8.41
N ILE A 326 14.84 1.57 -9.08
CA ILE A 326 13.65 0.73 -8.88
C ILE A 326 13.87 -0.69 -9.41
N GLN A 327 14.57 -0.86 -10.54
CA GLN A 327 14.96 -2.19 -10.99
C GLN A 327 15.95 -2.85 -10.03
N LEU A 328 16.89 -2.08 -9.49
CA LEU A 328 17.88 -2.53 -8.52
C LEU A 328 17.21 -3.06 -7.24
N SER A 329 16.17 -2.38 -6.72
CA SER A 329 15.43 -2.83 -5.53
C SER A 329 14.73 -4.18 -5.73
N LYS A 330 14.46 -4.56 -6.99
CA LYS A 330 13.83 -5.83 -7.39
C LYS A 330 14.84 -6.99 -7.55
N MET A 331 16.15 -6.72 -7.55
CA MET A 331 17.18 -7.75 -7.75
C MET A 331 17.50 -8.53 -6.48
N GLU A 332 17.92 -9.79 -6.62
CA GLU A 332 18.50 -10.60 -5.52
C GLU A 332 19.77 -9.95 -4.96
N LYS A 333 20.04 -10.15 -3.66
CA LYS A 333 21.10 -9.46 -2.92
C LYS A 333 22.47 -9.45 -3.63
N LYS A 334 22.93 -10.58 -4.16
CA LYS A 334 24.23 -10.68 -4.85
C LYS A 334 24.25 -9.86 -6.16
N LYS A 335 23.28 -10.11 -7.04
CA LYS A 335 23.13 -9.36 -8.32
C LYS A 335 22.92 -7.87 -8.09
N ARG A 336 22.23 -7.51 -7.00
CA ARG A 336 22.01 -6.12 -6.60
C ARG A 336 23.33 -5.43 -6.27
N THR A 337 24.21 -6.04 -5.49
CA THR A 337 25.52 -5.45 -5.16
C THR A 337 26.33 -5.16 -6.42
N ASP A 338 26.47 -6.16 -7.31
CA ASP A 338 27.22 -5.98 -8.56
C ASP A 338 26.58 -4.87 -9.42
N ARG A 339 25.24 -4.83 -9.50
CA ARG A 339 24.50 -3.79 -10.25
C ARG A 339 24.63 -2.40 -9.62
N CYS A 340 24.73 -2.27 -8.30
CA CYS A 340 24.96 -0.98 -7.62
C CYS A 340 26.26 -0.33 -8.08
N GLU A 341 27.33 -1.13 -8.22
CA GLU A 341 28.64 -0.64 -8.65
C GLU A 341 28.56 -0.10 -10.08
N TYR A 342 27.97 -0.86 -11.01
CA TYR A 342 27.74 -0.38 -12.38
C TYR A 342 26.89 0.89 -12.45
N ILE A 343 25.80 0.97 -11.67
CA ILE A 343 24.96 2.17 -11.63
C ILE A 343 25.77 3.37 -11.13
N THR A 344 26.62 3.18 -10.12
CA THR A 344 27.46 4.25 -9.57
C THR A 344 28.38 4.83 -10.65
N HIS A 345 29.14 3.97 -11.35
CA HIS A 345 30.02 4.40 -12.45
C HIS A 345 29.24 5.06 -13.59
N TRP A 346 28.16 4.41 -14.03
CA TRP A 346 27.30 4.93 -15.10
C TRP A 346 26.73 6.32 -14.78
N ILE A 347 26.31 6.60 -13.54
CA ILE A 347 25.85 7.93 -13.12
C ILE A 347 26.99 8.94 -13.25
N TYR A 348 28.17 8.65 -12.70
CA TYR A 348 29.30 9.59 -12.75
C TYR A 348 29.71 9.91 -14.20
N ASP A 349 29.76 8.90 -15.07
CA ASP A 349 30.09 9.08 -16.48
C ASP A 349 29.09 10.00 -17.19
N ASN A 350 27.79 9.80 -16.95
CA ASN A 350 26.75 10.57 -17.62
C ASN A 350 26.62 12.00 -17.04
N ILE A 351 26.76 12.16 -15.72
CA ILE A 351 26.77 13.48 -15.08
C ILE A 351 27.95 14.31 -15.57
N ALA A 352 29.15 13.71 -15.63
CA ALA A 352 30.34 14.41 -16.10
C ALA A 352 30.16 14.95 -17.53
N LYS A 353 29.54 14.16 -18.41
CA LYS A 353 29.18 14.55 -19.77
C LYS A 353 28.15 15.69 -19.80
N ILE A 354 27.06 15.56 -19.05
CA ILE A 354 25.94 16.53 -19.08
C ILE A 354 26.32 17.87 -18.47
N LEU A 355 27.04 17.87 -17.35
CA LEU A 355 27.46 19.09 -16.65
C LEU A 355 28.77 19.68 -17.20
N ASN A 356 29.34 19.08 -18.25
CA ASN A 356 30.64 19.45 -18.81
C ASN A 356 31.73 19.59 -17.74
N ILE A 357 31.79 18.64 -16.80
CA ILE A 357 32.79 18.62 -15.72
C ILE A 357 34.17 18.43 -16.37
N ASN A 358 34.90 19.53 -16.53
CA ASN A 358 36.27 19.52 -17.08
C ASN A 358 37.31 19.42 -15.95
N GLU A 359 38.58 19.26 -16.33
CA GLU A 359 39.72 19.17 -15.39
C GLU A 359 39.83 20.38 -14.43
N LYS A 360 39.17 21.51 -14.73
CA LYS A 360 39.14 22.71 -13.88
C LYS A 360 37.98 22.70 -12.86
N ASN A 361 37.17 21.63 -12.80
CA ASN A 361 36.02 21.47 -11.90
C ASN A 361 34.97 22.61 -11.98
N ILE A 362 34.82 23.22 -13.16
CA ILE A 362 33.78 24.23 -13.39
C ILE A 362 32.51 23.50 -13.86
N TYR A 363 31.51 23.39 -12.99
CA TYR A 363 30.23 22.75 -13.30
C TYR A 363 29.08 23.34 -12.50
N ASP A 364 27.86 23.07 -12.93
CA ASP A 364 26.63 23.51 -12.26
C ASP A 364 26.40 22.72 -10.96
N LYS A 365 26.92 23.26 -9.85
CA LYS A 365 26.84 22.62 -8.52
C LYS A 365 25.40 22.48 -8.03
N ASP A 366 24.52 23.42 -8.37
CA ASP A 366 23.13 23.41 -7.95
C ASP A 366 22.36 22.30 -8.68
N ALA A 367 22.58 22.18 -10.00
CA ALA A 367 22.05 21.07 -10.79
C ALA A 367 22.54 19.70 -10.28
N LEU A 368 23.84 19.58 -9.96
CA LEU A 368 24.42 18.36 -9.40
C LEU A 368 23.82 18.02 -8.03
N SER A 369 23.70 19.01 -7.16
CA SER A 369 23.14 18.85 -5.81
C SER A 369 21.69 18.37 -5.88
N GLU A 370 20.87 18.99 -6.72
CA GLU A 370 19.48 18.61 -6.90
C GLU A 370 19.36 17.19 -7.48
N PHE A 371 20.21 16.83 -8.45
CA PHE A 371 20.23 15.50 -9.04
C PHE A 371 20.47 14.40 -8.00
N PHE A 372 21.49 14.55 -7.15
CA PHE A 372 21.76 13.59 -6.09
C PHE A 372 20.72 13.63 -4.97
N HIS A 373 20.08 14.79 -4.73
CA HIS A 373 18.97 14.89 -3.78
C HIS A 373 17.78 14.03 -4.21
N VAL A 374 17.49 13.99 -5.52
CA VAL A 374 16.48 13.09 -6.09
C VAL A 374 16.85 11.63 -5.87
N GLY A 375 18.12 11.26 -6.13
CA GLY A 375 18.62 9.90 -5.88
C GLY A 375 18.45 9.44 -4.43
N LYS A 376 18.77 10.31 -3.46
CA LYS A 376 18.56 10.09 -2.01
C LYS A 376 17.07 10.14 -1.61
N GLY A 377 16.18 10.52 -2.51
CA GLY A 377 14.73 10.40 -2.34
C GLY A 377 14.22 8.98 -2.52
N ILE A 378 14.85 8.24 -3.42
CA ILE A 378 14.34 6.96 -3.91
C ILE A 378 14.90 5.79 -3.10
N LEU A 379 16.14 5.94 -2.62
CA LEU A 379 16.81 5.05 -1.67
C LEU A 379 16.43 5.42 -0.23
#